data_AF-A0A4Q2E0T1-F1
#
_entry.id   AF-A0A4Q2E0T1-F1
#
_cell.length_a   1.000
_cell.length_b   1.000
_cell.length_c   1.000
_cell.angle_alpha   90.00
_cell.angle_beta   90.00
_cell.angle_gamma   90.00
#
_symmetry.space_group_name_H-M   'P 1'
#
loop_
_entity.id
_entity.type
_entity.pdbx_description
1 polymer ?
#
loop_
_entity_poly.entity_id
_entity_poly.type
_entity_poly.pdbx_seq_one_letter_code
_entity_poly.pdbx_strand_id
1 'polypeptide(L)' 'MADINNDDSIDLSISLLLTERTLVKEVGTELYVEHAPEPPEPVTRPMKLYVHGELVSEWHECL' A
#
# COMPACT_ATOMS: atom_id res chain seq x y z
N MET A 1 -41.67 -2.41 1.88
CA MET A 1 -40.59 -1.53 2.37
C MET A 1 -40.02 -2.23 3.58
N ALA A 2 -38.76 -2.65 3.52
CA ALA A 2 -38.14 -3.37 4.64
C ALA A 2 -37.89 -2.36 5.77
N ASP A 3 -38.47 -2.63 6.94
CA ASP A 3 -38.25 -1.88 8.16
C ASP A 3 -36.94 -2.38 8.77
N ILE A 4 -35.92 -1.51 8.79
CA ILE A 4 -34.53 -1.87 9.17
C ILE A 4 -34.35 -1.88 10.70
N ASN A 5 -35.34 -1.41 11.46
CA ASN A 5 -35.23 -1.22 12.91
C ASN A 5 -36.21 -2.09 13.71
N ASN A 6 -36.81 -3.11 13.07
CA ASN A 6 -37.44 -4.20 13.79
C ASN A 6 -36.32 -5.12 14.29
N ASP A 7 -36.46 -5.68 15.49
CA ASP A 7 -35.48 -6.51 16.25
C ASP A 7 -35.02 -7.81 15.54
N ASP A 8 -35.27 -7.92 14.24
CA ASP A 8 -34.79 -8.95 13.35
C ASP A 8 -33.38 -8.57 12.84
N SER A 9 -32.38 -9.40 13.12
CA SER A 9 -31.03 -9.23 12.61
C SER A 9 -31.02 -9.34 11.08
N ILE A 10 -30.53 -8.30 10.40
CA ILE A 10 -30.38 -8.30 8.94
C ILE A 10 -28.95 -8.72 8.59
N ASP A 11 -28.80 -9.83 7.86
CA ASP A 11 -27.52 -10.26 7.32
C ASP A 11 -27.09 -9.34 6.16
N LEU A 12 -26.06 -8.53 6.40
CA LEU A 12 -25.43 -7.66 5.39
C LEU A 12 -24.15 -8.32 4.87
N SER A 13 -24.10 -8.59 3.56
CA SER A 13 -22.88 -9.01 2.87
C SER A 13 -22.40 -7.89 1.94
N ILE A 14 -21.10 -7.56 2.03
CA ILE A 14 -20.45 -6.53 1.22
C ILE A 14 -19.32 -7.19 0.45
N SER A 15 -19.38 -7.12 -0.89
CA SER A 15 -18.31 -7.58 -1.76
C SER A 15 -17.44 -6.41 -2.18
N LEU A 16 -16.16 -6.42 -1.80
CA LEU A 16 -15.19 -5.39 -2.15
C LEU A 16 -14.25 -5.90 -3.23
N LEU A 17 -14.06 -5.11 -4.29
CA LEU A 17 -12.99 -5.34 -5.27
C LEU A 17 -11.70 -4.76 -4.70
N LEU A 18 -10.85 -5.63 -4.15
CA LEU A 18 -9.56 -5.25 -3.59
C LEU A 18 -8.48 -5.29 -4.68
N THR A 19 -7.60 -4.30 -4.65
CA THR A 19 -6.35 -4.29 -5.42
C THR A 19 -5.19 -4.55 -4.46
N GLU A 20 -3.99 -4.80 -4.98
CA GLU A 20 -2.77 -4.98 -4.17
C GLU A 20 -2.47 -3.77 -3.25
N ARG A 21 -3.04 -2.60 -3.57
CA ARG A 21 -2.84 -1.33 -2.86
C ARG A 21 -4.02 -0.94 -1.98
N THR A 22 -5.07 -1.76 -1.95
CA THR A 22 -6.20 -1.54 -1.05
C THR A 22 -5.89 -2.20 0.28
N LEU A 23 -5.62 -1.39 1.30
CA LEU A 23 -5.40 -1.85 2.66
C LEU A 23 -6.73 -1.80 3.42
N VAL A 24 -7.11 -2.92 4.02
CA VAL A 24 -8.32 -3.03 4.85
C VAL A 24 -7.88 -3.37 6.27
N LYS A 25 -8.36 -2.59 7.24
CA LYS A 25 -8.06 -2.76 8.67
C LYS A 25 -9.36 -2.78 9.47
N GLU A 26 -9.47 -3.74 10.38
CA GLU A 26 -10.55 -3.79 11.35
C GLU A 26 -10.13 -3.07 12.64
N VAL A 27 -10.94 -2.13 13.11
CA VAL A 27 -10.73 -1.42 14.37
C VAL A 27 -12.03 -1.47 15.16
N GLY A 28 -12.05 -2.28 16.22
CA GLY A 28 -13.27 -2.52 17.00
C GLY A 28 -14.29 -3.29 16.18
N THR A 29 -15.39 -2.64 15.79
CA THR A 29 -16.47 -3.21 14.95
C THR A 29 -16.55 -2.54 13.57
N GLU A 30 -15.54 -1.74 13.21
CA GLU A 30 -15.52 -0.94 11.98
C GLU A 30 -14.40 -1.39 11.04
N LEU A 31 -14.66 -1.29 9.73
CA LEU A 31 -13.69 -1.56 8.67
C LEU A 31 -13.21 -0.25 8.04
N TYR A 32 -11.89 -0.05 8.07
CA TYR A 32 -11.20 1.09 7.49
C TYR A 32 -10.50 0.68 6.20
N VAL A 33 -10.77 1.43 5.13
CA VAL A 33 -10.15 1.21 3.82
C VAL A 33 -9.26 2.40 3.51
N GLU A 34 -7.98 2.12 3.28
CA GLU A 34 -7.00 3.12 2.83
C GLU A 34 -6.32 2.63 1.55
N HIS A 35 -5.88 3.57 0.70
CA HIS A 35 -5.09 3.25 -0.47
C HIS A 35 -3.61 3.50 -0.15
N ALA A 36 -2.76 2.50 -0.37
CA ALA A 36 -1.32 2.67 -0.24
C ALA A 36 -0.83 3.80 -1.17
N PRO A 37 0.18 4.59 -0.79
CA PRO A 37 0.76 5.62 -1.66
C PRO A 37 1.51 5.00 -2.83
N GLU A 38 1.61 5.70 -3.96
CA GLU A 38 2.34 5.21 -5.15
C GLU A 38 3.78 4.89 -4.78
N PRO A 39 4.33 3.72 -5.17
CA PRO A 39 5.75 3.48 -5.01
C PRO A 39 6.53 4.62 -5.69
N PRO A 40 7.62 5.09 -5.10
CA PRO A 40 8.47 6.08 -5.76
C PRO A 40 8.98 5.50 -7.08
N GLU A 41 9.12 6.34 -8.10
CA GLU A 41 9.74 5.93 -9.35
C GLU A 41 11.16 5.40 -9.09
N PRO A 42 11.62 4.36 -9.81
CA PRO A 42 12.99 3.88 -9.70
C PRO A 42 13.97 5.01 -10.00
N VAL A 43 14.77 5.40 -9.01
CA VAL A 43 15.80 6.42 -9.19
C VAL A 43 17.10 5.76 -9.61
N THR A 44 17.69 6.21 -10.73
CA THR A 44 19.05 5.81 -11.11
C THR A 44 20.04 6.47 -10.17
N ARG A 45 20.58 5.70 -9.23
CA ARG A 45 21.60 6.20 -8.30
C ARG A 45 22.98 6.04 -8.91
N PRO A 46 23.86 7.05 -8.85
CA PRO A 46 25.24 6.87 -9.27
C PRO A 46 25.90 5.80 -8.40
N MET A 47 26.32 4.70 -9.04
CA MET A 47 26.98 3.56 -8.39
C MET A 47 28.51 3.67 -8.39
N LYS A 48 29.06 4.75 -8.96
CA LYS A 48 30.50 4.99 -9.06
C LYS A 48 30.83 6.40 -8.61
N LEU A 49 31.88 6.51 -7.79
CA LEU A 49 32.44 7.79 -7.36
C LEU A 49 33.82 7.96 -7.99
N TYR A 50 34.04 9.12 -8.62
CA TYR A 50 35.32 9.49 -9.21
C TYR A 50 35.85 10.76 -8.55
N VAL A 51 37.16 10.79 -8.25
CA VAL A 51 37.86 11.95 -7.71
C VAL A 51 39.07 12.20 -8.59
N HIS A 52 39.21 13.40 -9.15
CA HIS A 52 40.24 13.74 -10.16
C HIS A 52 40.30 12.77 -11.37
N GLY A 53 39.16 12.16 -11.73
CA GLY A 53 39.08 11.20 -12.84
C GLY A 53 39.45 9.75 -12.47
N GLU A 54 39.88 9.49 -11.23
CA GLU A 54 40.17 8.15 -10.73
C GLU A 54 38.93 7.56 -10.03
N LEU A 55 38.62 6.29 -10.29
CA LEU A 55 37.54 5.57 -9.62
C LEU A 55 37.94 5.28 -8.17
N VAL A 56 37.22 5.86 -7.22
CA VAL A 56 37.50 5.70 -5.78
C VAL A 56 36.51 4.78 -5.05
N SER A 57 35.31 4.58 -5.60
CA SER A 57 34.32 3.69 -5.01
C SER A 57 33.30 3.22 -6.06
N GLU A 58 32.93 1.94 -5.99
CA GLU A 58 31.85 1.34 -6.76
C GLU A 58 30.96 0.52 -5.82
N TRP A 59 29.64 0.74 -5.89
CA TRP A 59 28.65 0.00 -5.10
C TRP A 59 27.83 -0.90 -6.02
N HIS A 60 27.37 -2.03 -5.48
CA HIS A 60 26.41 -2.92 -6.13
C HIS A 60 25.05 -2.73 -5.47
N GLU A 61 23.96 -2.76 -6.25
CA GLU A 61 22.61 -2.68 -5.70
C GLU A 61 22.38 -3.80 -4.68
N CYS A 62 21.88 -3.44 -3.50
CA CYS A 62 21.34 -4.42 -2.57
C CYS A 62 19.95 -4.81 -3.09
N LEU A 63 19.87 -6.01 -3.68
CA LEU A 63 18.61 -6.67 -4.04
C LEU A 63 17.76 -6.99 -2.81
#